data_AF-W2PPY1-F1
#
_entry.id   AF-W2PPY1-F1
#
_cell.length_a   1.000
_cell.length_b   1.000
_cell.length_c   1.000
_cell.angle_alpha   90.00
_cell.angle_beta   90.00
_cell.angle_gamma   90.00
#
_symmetry.space_group_name_H-M   'P 1'
#
loop_
_entity.id
_entity.type
_entity.pdbx_description
1 polymer ?
#
loop_
_entity_poly.entity_id
_entity_poly.type
_entity_poly.pdbx_seq_one_letter_code
_entity_poly.pdbx_strand_id
1 'polypeptide(L)'
;MFVATNQFEESVSCSSKEFYEEARYTKAKQKIKGWQDRHPKVLEAIRNMRTKKTASPEKLKVYIAFMTQRMDLLLRSSQLKPFRRLRFRIFLFMTKKLRQLCERLTPRGKRVVVGFGDWSNQDVAGIIKKSPAGPVKVFERDLARYCTVIPIAEYRTSKVHFECQRQLKNQYSQRLCRDGEIRTQKVHSVLHCLNNGCRGMTVNRDVNASRNMRRLLECKLRGQDRPLAYTRQARA
;
A
#
# COMPACT_ATOMS: atom_id res chain seq x y z
N MET A 1 3.08 -3.59 -0.58
CA MET A 1 3.41 -2.84 -1.80
C MET A 1 2.69 -3.47 -2.96
N PHE A 2 3.03 -4.69 -3.39
CA PHE A 2 2.18 -5.44 -4.31
C PHE A 2 2.47 -6.93 -4.19
N VAL A 3 1.56 -7.73 -4.71
CA VAL A 3 1.79 -9.12 -5.10
C VAL A 3 1.36 -9.23 -6.55
N ALA A 4 2.20 -9.83 -7.38
CA ALA A 4 1.92 -10.08 -8.79
C ALA A 4 2.10 -11.59 -9.03
N THR A 5 1.22 -12.17 -9.85
CA THR A 5 1.28 -13.59 -10.21
C THR A 5 1.29 -13.71 -11.72
N ASN A 6 2.23 -14.48 -12.27
CA ASN A 6 2.34 -14.71 -13.70
C ASN A 6 1.46 -15.89 -14.17
N GLN A 7 1.49 -16.18 -15.47
CA GLN A 7 0.73 -17.28 -16.08
C GLN A 7 1.17 -18.68 -15.63
N PHE A 8 2.38 -18.81 -15.08
CA PHE A 8 2.92 -20.06 -14.52
C PHE A 8 2.60 -20.22 -13.03
N GLU A 9 1.70 -19.38 -12.51
CA GLU A 9 1.31 -19.29 -11.10
C GLU A 9 2.41 -18.88 -10.10
N GLU A 10 3.57 -18.48 -10.60
CA GLU A 10 4.66 -17.96 -9.80
C GLU A 10 4.31 -16.55 -9.32
N SER A 11 4.52 -16.31 -8.03
CA SER A 11 4.16 -15.03 -7.40
C SER A 11 5.38 -14.29 -6.92
N VAL A 12 5.44 -13.01 -7.27
CA VAL A 12 6.48 -12.08 -6.87
C VAL A 12 5.83 -11.00 -6.01
N SER A 13 6.46 -10.68 -4.89
CA SER A 13 5.91 -9.68 -3.95
C SER A 13 6.93 -8.64 -3.54
N CYS A 14 6.43 -7.48 -3.15
CA CYS A 14 7.21 -6.49 -2.42
C CYS A 14 6.39 -6.05 -1.20
N SER A 15 6.97 -6.23 -0.01
CA SER A 15 6.30 -5.78 1.21
C SER A 15 6.51 -4.28 1.41
N SER A 16 5.60 -3.63 2.13
CA SER A 16 5.81 -2.21 2.47
C SER A 16 7.04 -2.03 3.37
N LYS A 17 7.33 -3.00 4.25
CA LYS A 17 8.51 -3.01 5.11
C LYS A 17 9.80 -3.06 4.28
N GLU A 18 9.90 -4.01 3.36
CA GLU A 18 11.04 -4.19 2.46
C GLU A 18 11.33 -2.90 1.70
N PHE A 19 10.32 -2.31 1.05
CA PHE A 19 10.52 -1.07 0.30
C PHE A 19 10.94 0.10 1.20
N TYR A 20 10.36 0.23 2.40
CA TYR A 20 10.69 1.33 3.30
C TYR A 20 12.14 1.24 3.79
N GLU A 21 12.65 0.03 3.97
CA GLU A 21 14.04 -0.21 4.32
C GLU A 21 14.97 0.14 3.15
N GLU A 22 14.67 -0.38 1.95
CA GLU A 22 15.48 -0.16 0.74
C GLU A 22 15.48 1.30 0.28
N ALA A 23 14.32 1.97 0.30
CA ALA A 23 14.19 3.40 0.02
C ALA A 23 14.72 4.28 1.17
N ARG A 24 15.21 3.68 2.26
CA ARG A 24 15.80 4.35 3.43
C ARG A 24 14.85 5.32 4.16
N TYR A 25 13.53 5.14 4.02
CA TYR A 25 12.54 6.01 4.68
C TYR A 25 12.65 5.98 6.20
N THR A 26 12.83 4.80 6.79
CA THR A 26 12.94 4.64 8.25
C THR A 26 14.17 5.38 8.79
N LYS A 27 15.34 5.16 8.18
CA LYS A 27 16.60 5.83 8.56
C LYS A 27 16.53 7.34 8.34
N ALA A 28 15.90 7.78 7.24
CA ALA A 28 15.70 9.21 6.99
C ALA A 28 14.81 9.86 8.05
N LYS A 29 13.71 9.20 8.45
CA LYS A 29 12.82 9.69 9.50
C LYS A 29 13.55 9.86 10.83
N GLN A 30 14.41 8.91 11.19
CA GLN A 30 15.26 9.01 12.39
C GLN A 30 16.23 10.21 12.31
N LYS A 31 16.89 10.41 11.16
CA LYS A 31 17.78 11.57 10.95
C LYS A 31 17.06 12.90 11.03
N ILE A 32 15.89 13.01 10.37
CA ILE A 32 15.04 14.20 10.41
C ILE A 32 14.66 14.53 11.85
N LYS A 33 14.22 13.53 12.61
CA LYS A 33 13.89 13.70 14.03
C LYS A 33 15.09 14.24 14.81
N GLY A 34 16.28 13.64 14.66
CA GLY A 34 17.49 14.11 15.33
C GLY A 34 17.96 15.51 14.89
N TRP A 35 17.60 15.98 13.70
CA TRP A 35 17.84 17.38 13.30
C TRP A 35 16.81 18.34 13.91
N GLN A 36 15.55 17.93 13.97
CA GLN A 36 14.47 18.71 14.58
C GLN A 36 14.68 18.86 16.09
N ASP A 37 15.08 17.78 16.78
CA ASP A 37 15.33 17.77 18.23
C ASP A 37 16.50 18.69 18.63
N ARG A 38 17.44 18.95 17.71
CA ARG A 38 18.58 19.87 17.94
C ARG A 38 18.26 21.35 17.73
N HIS A 39 17.08 21.68 17.23
CA HIS A 39 16.72 23.06 16.92
C HIS A 39 15.59 23.51 17.87
N PRO A 40 15.88 24.25 18.95
CA PRO A 40 14.94 24.48 20.05
C PRO A 40 13.57 25.01 19.61
N LYS A 41 13.55 26.04 18.74
CA LYS A 41 12.30 26.61 18.21
C LYS A 41 11.48 25.62 17.39
N VAL A 42 12.14 24.74 16.62
CA VAL A 42 11.46 23.72 15.80
C VAL A 42 10.94 22.60 16.69
N LEU A 43 11.72 22.17 17.67
CA LEU A 43 11.33 21.17 18.66
C LEU A 43 10.10 21.64 19.45
N GLU A 44 10.11 22.87 19.94
CA GLU A 44 8.99 23.50 20.64
C GLU A 44 7.74 23.55 19.76
N ALA A 45 7.89 24.02 18.52
CA ALA A 45 6.81 24.06 17.54
C ALA A 45 6.18 22.68 17.30
N ILE A 46 7.00 21.63 17.19
CA ILE A 46 6.54 20.25 16.96
C ILE A 46 5.88 19.66 18.22
N ARG A 47 6.46 19.86 19.42
CA ARG A 47 5.92 19.32 20.68
C ARG A 47 4.56 19.90 21.01
N ASN A 48 4.38 21.20 20.76
CA ASN A 48 3.14 21.91 21.04
C ASN A 48 2.10 21.77 19.90
N MET A 49 2.46 21.13 18.78
CA MET A 49 1.55 20.92 17.67
C MET A 49 0.49 19.87 18.03
N ARG A 50 -0.76 20.34 18.20
CA ARG A 50 -1.92 19.46 18.44
C ARG A 50 -2.13 18.49 17.27
N THR A 51 -2.80 17.38 17.54
CA THR A 51 -3.15 16.43 16.48
C THR A 51 -4.20 17.02 15.54
N LYS A 52 -3.93 16.99 14.24
CA LYS A 52 -4.92 17.28 13.19
C LYS A 52 -5.99 16.20 13.02
N LYS A 53 -5.83 15.06 13.70
CA LYS A 53 -6.78 13.95 13.64
C LYS A 53 -7.92 14.21 14.61
N THR A 54 -8.91 14.95 14.15
CA THR A 54 -10.09 15.28 14.94
C THR A 54 -11.31 15.36 14.04
N ALA A 55 -12.46 14.93 14.56
CA ALA A 55 -13.75 15.12 13.91
C ALA A 55 -14.39 16.48 14.28
N SER A 56 -13.84 17.21 15.25
CA SER A 56 -14.33 18.53 15.66
C SER A 56 -13.73 19.62 14.76
N PRO A 57 -14.57 20.40 14.05
CA PRO A 57 -14.11 21.54 13.26
C PRO A 57 -13.36 22.58 14.10
N GLU A 58 -13.75 22.79 15.35
CA GLU A 58 -13.16 23.76 16.28
C GLU A 58 -11.73 23.38 16.63
N LYS A 59 -11.52 22.09 16.99
CA LYS A 59 -10.17 21.56 17.26
C LYS A 59 -9.29 21.64 16.01
N LEU A 60 -9.85 21.46 14.82
CA LEU A 60 -9.15 21.62 13.56
C LEU A 60 -8.79 23.09 13.29
N LYS A 61 -9.69 24.04 13.52
CA LYS A 61 -9.42 25.48 13.40
C LYS A 61 -8.27 25.92 14.29
N VAL A 62 -8.26 25.49 15.56
CA VAL A 62 -7.17 25.77 16.51
C VAL A 62 -5.84 25.19 16.01
N TYR A 63 -5.85 23.96 15.48
CA TYR A 63 -4.66 23.35 14.88
C TYR A 63 -4.14 24.17 13.70
N ILE A 64 -5.01 24.58 12.78
CA ILE A 64 -4.64 25.35 11.59
C ILE A 64 -4.03 26.69 12.01
N ALA A 65 -4.69 27.45 12.89
CA ALA A 65 -4.17 28.72 13.38
C ALA A 65 -2.77 28.57 14.01
N PHE A 66 -2.58 27.57 14.87
CA PHE A 66 -1.30 27.29 15.50
C PHE A 66 -0.20 26.90 14.50
N MET A 67 -0.55 26.09 13.49
CA MET A 67 0.37 25.59 12.47
C MET A 67 0.80 26.70 11.53
N THR A 68 -0.14 27.52 11.03
CA THR A 68 0.13 28.60 10.07
C THR A 68 1.12 29.62 10.64
N GLN A 69 0.98 30.00 11.92
CA GLN A 69 1.92 30.90 12.60
C GLN A 69 3.37 30.38 12.66
N ARG A 70 3.56 29.05 12.57
CA ARG A 70 4.87 28.40 12.66
C ARG A 70 5.33 27.84 11.32
N MET A 71 4.53 28.01 10.27
CA MET A 71 4.76 27.40 8.97
C MET A 71 6.08 27.87 8.36
N ASP A 72 6.37 29.17 8.42
CA ASP A 72 7.63 29.72 7.90
C ASP A 72 8.85 29.12 8.58
N LEU A 73 8.84 29.00 9.91
CA LEU A 73 9.93 28.38 10.67
C LEU A 73 10.13 26.91 10.22
N LEU A 74 9.05 26.14 10.16
CA LEU A 74 9.09 24.73 9.80
C LEU A 74 9.53 24.54 8.34
N LEU A 75 9.02 25.34 7.41
CA LEU A 75 9.40 25.30 6.00
C LEU A 75 10.87 25.68 5.82
N ARG A 76 11.33 26.79 6.40
CA ARG A 76 12.75 27.21 6.34
C ARG A 76 13.67 26.10 6.86
N SER A 77 13.33 25.48 7.99
CA SER A 77 14.10 24.35 8.54
C SER A 77 14.19 23.17 7.55
N SER A 78 13.09 22.85 6.85
CA SER A 78 13.04 21.77 5.87
C SER A 78 13.79 22.05 4.57
N GLN A 79 14.06 23.33 4.27
CA GLN A 79 14.82 23.79 3.11
C GLN A 79 16.33 23.86 3.37
N LEU A 80 16.78 23.64 4.61
CA LEU A 80 18.20 23.59 4.91
C LEU A 80 18.91 22.50 4.09
N LYS A 81 20.16 22.77 3.70
CA LYS A 81 20.97 21.91 2.83
C LYS A 81 20.99 20.42 3.28
N PRO A 82 21.12 20.08 4.58
CA PRO A 82 21.06 18.69 5.02
C PRO A 82 19.73 17.99 4.70
N PHE A 83 18.60 18.69 4.89
CA PHE A 83 17.26 18.16 4.63
C PHE A 83 17.03 17.97 3.12
N ARG A 84 17.40 18.96 2.29
CA ARG A 84 17.31 18.85 0.83
C ARG A 84 18.16 17.70 0.28
N ARG A 85 19.42 17.57 0.75
CA ARG A 85 20.31 16.46 0.37
C ARG A 85 19.73 15.10 0.78
N LEU A 86 19.14 15.00 1.97
CA LEU A 86 18.51 13.76 2.42
C LEU A 86 17.27 13.41 1.56
N ARG A 87 16.41 14.39 1.25
CA ARG A 87 15.26 14.19 0.36
C ARG A 87 15.70 13.68 -1.02
N PHE A 88 16.71 14.31 -1.62
CA PHE A 88 17.26 13.86 -2.90
C PHE A 88 17.81 12.43 -2.82
N ARG A 89 18.53 12.12 -1.75
CA ARG A 89 19.06 10.76 -1.52
C ARG A 89 17.95 9.72 -1.40
N ILE A 90 16.88 10.00 -0.65
CA ILE A 90 15.71 9.12 -0.54
C ILE A 90 15.08 8.91 -1.92
N PHE A 91 14.91 9.99 -2.70
CA PHE A 91 14.39 9.91 -4.05
C PHE A 91 15.22 8.97 -4.92
N LEU A 92 16.55 9.07 -4.90
CA LEU A 92 17.43 8.15 -5.64
C LEU A 92 17.25 6.68 -5.21
N PHE A 93 17.21 6.39 -3.91
CA PHE A 93 17.01 5.02 -3.42
C PHE A 93 15.62 4.47 -3.79
N MET A 94 14.59 5.29 -3.68
CA MET A 94 13.23 4.98 -4.06
C MET A 94 13.16 4.64 -5.56
N THR A 95 13.70 5.50 -6.43
CA THR A 95 13.74 5.29 -7.88
C THR A 95 14.53 4.03 -8.24
N LYS A 96 15.68 3.80 -7.59
CA LYS A 96 16.46 2.56 -7.78
C LYS A 96 15.63 1.31 -7.43
N LYS A 97 14.92 1.33 -6.31
CA LYS A 97 14.07 0.20 -5.90
C LYS A 97 12.90 0.00 -6.86
N LEU A 98 12.23 1.06 -7.31
CA LEU A 98 11.17 0.96 -8.32
C LEU A 98 11.68 0.35 -9.63
N ARG A 99 12.84 0.78 -10.11
CA ARG A 99 13.49 0.21 -11.29
C ARG A 99 13.75 -1.29 -11.13
N GLN A 100 14.33 -1.71 -10.01
CA GLN A 100 14.55 -3.14 -9.72
C GLN A 100 13.24 -3.93 -9.73
N LEU A 101 12.17 -3.36 -9.19
CA LEU A 101 10.85 -4.00 -9.19
C LEU A 101 10.27 -4.12 -10.61
N CYS A 102 10.43 -3.09 -11.44
CA CYS A 102 10.02 -3.14 -12.86
C CYS A 102 10.81 -4.21 -13.60
N GLU A 103 12.14 -4.21 -13.51
CA GLU A 103 13.01 -5.20 -14.15
C GLU A 103 12.69 -6.64 -13.73
N ARG A 104 12.30 -6.84 -12.46
CA ARG A 104 11.85 -8.15 -11.95
C ARG A 104 10.50 -8.59 -12.53
N LEU A 105 9.60 -7.66 -12.83
CA LEU A 105 8.30 -7.96 -13.45
C LEU A 105 8.38 -8.06 -14.98
N THR A 106 9.40 -7.44 -15.59
CA THR A 106 9.58 -7.39 -17.05
C THR A 106 10.93 -7.98 -17.45
N PRO A 107 11.06 -9.33 -17.49
CA PRO A 107 12.29 -9.97 -17.95
C PRO A 107 12.65 -9.52 -19.37
N ARG A 108 13.95 -9.29 -19.62
CA ARG A 108 14.44 -8.88 -20.94
C ARG A 108 14.05 -9.89 -22.02
N GLY A 109 13.69 -9.39 -23.20
CA GLY A 109 13.32 -10.20 -24.35
C GLY A 109 11.91 -10.80 -24.31
N LYS A 110 11.12 -10.56 -23.24
CA LYS A 110 9.72 -11.00 -23.16
C LYS A 110 8.78 -9.81 -23.33
N ARG A 111 7.72 -9.99 -24.13
CA ARG A 111 6.59 -9.06 -24.15
C ARG A 111 5.72 -9.34 -22.93
N VAL A 112 5.60 -8.37 -22.04
CA VAL A 112 4.84 -8.48 -20.80
C VAL A 112 3.62 -7.57 -20.85
N VAL A 113 2.49 -8.08 -20.38
CA VAL A 113 1.27 -7.30 -20.13
C VAL A 113 0.94 -7.45 -18.66
N VAL A 114 0.74 -6.33 -17.96
CA VAL A 114 0.42 -6.31 -16.53
C VAL A 114 -0.98 -5.77 -16.32
N GLY A 115 -1.84 -6.57 -15.69
CA GLY A 115 -3.12 -6.13 -15.15
C GLY A 115 -2.90 -5.44 -13.82
N PHE A 116 -3.10 -4.13 -13.77
CA PHE A 116 -2.85 -3.32 -12.58
C PHE A 116 -4.16 -2.93 -11.92
N GLY A 117 -4.25 -3.13 -10.61
CA GLY A 117 -5.44 -2.82 -9.84
C GLY A 117 -5.71 -1.33 -9.77
N ASP A 118 -6.94 -0.92 -10.08
CA ASP A 118 -7.38 0.48 -10.12
C ASP A 118 -7.68 1.06 -8.72
N TRP A 119 -6.92 0.66 -7.70
CA TRP A 119 -7.15 1.07 -6.33
C TRP A 119 -7.26 2.61 -6.21
N SER A 120 -8.50 3.06 -6.02
CA SER A 120 -8.82 4.44 -5.73
C SER A 120 -8.78 4.60 -4.21
N ASN A 121 -7.91 5.49 -3.75
CA ASN A 121 -7.80 5.86 -2.33
C ASN A 121 -8.98 6.76 -1.93
N GLN A 122 -10.21 6.26 -2.07
CA GLN A 122 -11.45 6.95 -1.67
C GLN A 122 -11.67 6.90 -0.15
N ASP A 123 -10.80 6.22 0.60
CA ASP A 123 -10.90 6.15 2.05
C ASP A 123 -10.41 7.48 2.66
N VAL A 124 -11.33 8.37 2.98
CA VAL A 124 -11.10 9.60 3.77
C VAL A 124 -10.37 9.26 5.08
N ALA A 125 -10.51 8.01 5.56
CA ALA A 125 -9.79 7.49 6.71
C ALA A 125 -8.28 7.31 6.49
N GLY A 126 -7.72 7.49 5.29
CA GLY A 126 -6.27 7.52 5.06
C GLY A 126 -5.55 8.60 5.88
N ILE A 127 -6.21 9.75 6.10
CA ILE A 127 -5.74 10.80 7.02
C ILE A 127 -5.71 10.29 8.48
N ILE A 128 -6.67 9.43 8.84
CA ILE A 128 -6.89 8.91 10.20
C ILE A 128 -6.01 7.69 10.49
N LYS A 129 -5.76 6.80 9.53
CA LYS A 129 -5.12 5.48 9.75
C LYS A 129 -3.58 5.49 9.75
N LYS A 130 -2.92 6.64 9.52
CA LYS A 130 -1.46 6.83 9.71
C LYS A 130 -0.56 5.92 8.83
N SER A 131 -1.12 5.26 7.82
CA SER A 131 -0.39 4.42 6.86
C SER A 131 -0.36 5.11 5.51
N PRO A 132 0.65 5.96 5.23
CA PRO A 132 0.80 6.53 3.90
C PRO A 132 0.86 5.38 2.89
N ALA A 133 0.05 5.49 1.84
CA ALA A 133 0.12 4.56 0.73
C ALA A 133 1.55 4.57 0.18
N GLY A 134 2.05 3.38 -0.19
CA GLY A 134 3.29 3.31 -0.95
C GLY A 134 3.18 4.10 -2.26
N PRO A 135 4.27 4.25 -3.02
CA PRO A 135 4.27 5.03 -4.26
C PRO A 135 3.58 4.29 -5.42
N VAL A 136 2.36 3.76 -5.22
CA VAL A 136 1.62 2.90 -6.15
C VAL A 136 1.45 3.57 -7.51
N LYS A 137 1.01 4.84 -7.54
CA LYS A 137 0.85 5.60 -8.78
C LYS A 137 2.16 6.01 -9.45
N VAL A 138 3.26 6.11 -8.69
CA VAL A 138 4.59 6.34 -9.30
C VAL A 138 5.07 5.03 -9.91
N PHE A 139 4.89 3.92 -9.19
CA PHE A 139 5.23 2.58 -9.67
C PHE A 139 4.44 2.18 -10.93
N GLU A 140 3.14 2.43 -10.97
CA GLU A 140 2.29 2.22 -12.16
C GLU A 140 2.85 2.98 -13.38
N ARG A 141 3.20 4.26 -13.21
CA ARG A 141 3.77 5.11 -14.26
C ARG A 141 5.15 4.65 -14.70
N ASP A 142 6.01 4.26 -13.76
CA ASP A 142 7.34 3.75 -14.08
C ASP A 142 7.23 2.41 -14.82
N LEU A 143 6.36 1.50 -14.36
CA LEU A 143 6.14 0.19 -14.96
C LEU A 143 5.61 0.30 -16.41
N ALA A 144 4.76 1.29 -16.70
CA ALA A 144 4.25 1.56 -18.04
C ALA A 144 5.35 1.92 -19.06
N ARG A 145 6.56 2.29 -18.60
CA ARG A 145 7.73 2.50 -19.48
C ARG A 145 8.41 1.18 -19.88
N TYR A 146 8.15 0.09 -19.15
CA TYR A 146 8.76 -1.22 -19.37
C TYR A 146 7.80 -2.20 -20.05
N CYS A 147 6.49 -2.05 -19.88
CA CYS A 147 5.50 -2.98 -20.42
C CYS A 147 4.12 -2.34 -20.59
N THR A 148 3.22 -3.04 -21.27
CA THR A 148 1.81 -2.64 -21.38
C THR A 148 1.12 -2.83 -20.04
N VAL A 149 0.66 -1.74 -19.43
CA VAL A 149 -0.08 -1.75 -18.17
C VAL A 149 -1.56 -1.51 -18.46
N ILE A 150 -2.40 -2.48 -18.10
CA ILE A 150 -3.84 -2.42 -18.30
C ILE A 150 -4.52 -2.23 -16.94
N PRO A 151 -5.27 -1.13 -16.72
CA PRO A 151 -6.04 -0.97 -15.50
C PRO A 151 -7.18 -2.01 -15.46
N ILE A 152 -7.33 -2.65 -14.30
CA ILE A 152 -8.35 -3.66 -14.03
C ILE A 152 -9.13 -3.23 -12.79
N ALA A 153 -10.45 -3.08 -12.95
CA ALA A 153 -11.35 -2.76 -11.86
C ALA A 153 -11.28 -3.83 -10.76
N GLU A 154 -10.96 -3.44 -9.53
CA GLU A 154 -10.92 -4.34 -8.39
C GLU A 154 -12.30 -4.49 -7.74
N TYR A 155 -12.87 -5.70 -7.79
CA TYR A 155 -14.05 -6.03 -7.00
C TYR A 155 -14.00 -7.47 -6.53
N ARG A 156 -14.09 -7.65 -5.20
CA ARG A 156 -14.03 -8.95 -4.51
C ARG A 156 -12.80 -9.84 -4.81
N THR A 157 -11.79 -9.32 -5.51
CA THR A 157 -10.56 -10.04 -5.88
C THR A 157 -9.86 -10.65 -4.67
N SER A 158 -9.82 -9.96 -3.53
CA SER A 158 -9.27 -10.50 -2.29
C SER A 158 -10.26 -11.30 -1.42
N LYS A 159 -11.52 -11.46 -1.84
CA LYS A 159 -12.62 -11.99 -1.02
C LYS A 159 -13.18 -13.32 -1.53
N VAL A 160 -12.95 -13.66 -2.80
CA VAL A 160 -13.36 -14.94 -3.38
C VAL A 160 -12.13 -15.78 -3.70
N HIS A 161 -12.25 -17.09 -3.58
CA HIS A 161 -11.17 -18.02 -3.86
C HIS A 161 -10.84 -18.03 -5.36
N PHE A 162 -9.56 -18.05 -5.72
CA PHE A 162 -9.15 -17.90 -7.12
C PHE A 162 -9.59 -19.06 -8.03
N GLU A 163 -9.72 -20.25 -7.46
CA GLU A 163 -10.11 -21.46 -8.18
C GLU A 163 -11.64 -21.59 -8.23
N CYS A 164 -12.29 -21.77 -7.08
CA CYS A 164 -13.72 -22.06 -7.00
C CYS A 164 -14.64 -20.83 -6.94
N GLN A 165 -14.08 -19.62 -6.86
CA GLN A 165 -14.82 -18.35 -6.83
C GLN A 165 -15.82 -18.20 -5.66
N ARG A 166 -15.80 -19.11 -4.69
CA ARG A 166 -16.61 -19.02 -3.48
C ARG A 166 -16.02 -17.99 -2.51
N GLN A 167 -16.87 -17.44 -1.67
CA GLN A 167 -16.47 -16.45 -0.68
C GLN A 167 -15.55 -17.08 0.38
N LEU A 168 -14.41 -16.43 0.58
CA LEU A 168 -13.45 -16.80 1.62
C LEU A 168 -13.87 -16.23 2.98
N LYS A 169 -13.55 -16.97 4.04
CA LYS A 169 -13.72 -16.56 5.44
C LYS A 169 -12.40 -16.13 6.04
N ASN A 170 -12.47 -15.30 7.07
CA ASN A 170 -11.26 -14.88 7.79
C ASN A 170 -10.89 -15.95 8.81
N GLN A 171 -9.59 -16.09 9.03
CA GLN A 171 -9.08 -16.89 10.14
C GLN A 171 -8.91 -16.03 11.38
N TYR A 172 -8.89 -16.70 12.53
CA TYR A 172 -8.68 -16.08 13.82
C TYR A 172 -7.56 -16.81 14.55
N SER A 173 -6.70 -16.07 15.24
CA SER A 173 -5.66 -16.65 16.09
C SER A 173 -5.69 -15.99 17.45
N GLN A 174 -5.42 -16.77 18.49
CA GLN A 174 -5.20 -16.24 19.83
C GLN A 174 -3.86 -15.50 19.87
N ARG A 175 -3.83 -14.30 20.45
CA ARG A 175 -2.61 -13.51 20.63
C ARG A 175 -2.56 -12.91 22.01
N LEU A 176 -1.39 -13.02 22.64
CA LEU A 176 -1.06 -12.28 23.85
C LEU A 176 -0.98 -10.79 23.50
N CYS A 177 -1.85 -10.01 24.12
CA CYS A 177 -1.89 -8.57 23.99
C CYS A 177 -0.88 -7.92 24.96
N ARG A 178 -0.59 -6.63 24.77
CA ARG A 178 0.43 -5.91 25.57
C ARG A 178 0.07 -5.77 27.05
N ASP A 179 -1.21 -5.89 27.35
CA ASP A 179 -1.81 -5.93 28.69
C ASP A 179 -1.72 -7.31 29.34
N GLY A 180 -1.14 -8.31 28.67
CA GLY A 180 -0.99 -9.67 29.21
C GLY A 180 -2.20 -10.58 28.96
N GLU A 181 -3.27 -10.08 28.36
CA GLU A 181 -4.48 -10.88 28.06
C GLU A 181 -4.37 -11.60 26.71
N ILE A 182 -4.92 -12.82 26.64
CA ILE A 182 -5.06 -13.56 25.38
C ILE A 182 -6.38 -13.17 24.72
N ARG A 183 -6.30 -12.62 23.50
CA ARG A 183 -7.48 -12.26 22.71
C ARG A 183 -7.47 -12.94 21.35
N THR A 184 -8.64 -13.39 20.92
CA THR A 184 -8.86 -13.93 19.57
C THR A 184 -8.88 -12.79 18.57
N GLN A 185 -7.86 -12.72 17.71
CA GLN A 185 -7.71 -11.67 16.73
C GLN A 185 -7.83 -12.21 15.30
N LYS A 186 -8.44 -11.38 14.45
CA LYS A 186 -8.58 -11.64 13.03
C LYS A 186 -7.23 -11.62 12.33
N VAL A 187 -6.90 -12.69 11.60
CA VAL A 187 -5.71 -12.76 10.75
C VAL A 187 -6.06 -12.16 9.38
N HIS A 188 -5.54 -10.98 9.08
CA HIS A 188 -5.89 -10.23 7.87
C HIS A 188 -5.20 -10.71 6.58
N SER A 189 -4.05 -11.37 6.72
CA SER A 189 -3.21 -11.82 5.60
C SER A 189 -3.60 -13.19 5.06
N VAL A 190 -4.41 -13.95 5.79
CA VAL A 190 -4.72 -15.35 5.50
C VAL A 190 -6.23 -15.55 5.54
N LEU A 191 -6.74 -16.27 4.55
CA LEU A 191 -8.16 -16.54 4.39
C LEU A 191 -8.41 -18.04 4.24
N HIS A 192 -9.61 -18.47 4.59
CA HIS A 192 -10.03 -19.86 4.58
C HIS A 192 -11.13 -20.11 3.54
N CYS A 193 -10.96 -21.16 2.73
CA CYS A 193 -11.95 -21.68 1.80
C CYS A 193 -12.69 -22.85 2.45
N LEU A 194 -14.02 -22.76 2.53
CA LEU A 194 -14.88 -23.80 3.11
C LEU A 194 -15.26 -24.91 2.10
N ASN A 195 -14.75 -24.84 0.88
CA ASN A 195 -15.07 -25.84 -0.14
C ASN A 195 -14.12 -27.02 -0.06
N ASN A 196 -14.66 -28.20 0.26
CA ASN A 196 -13.90 -29.45 0.22
C ASN A 196 -13.40 -29.71 -1.21
N GLY A 197 -12.11 -30.05 -1.35
CA GLY A 197 -11.49 -30.37 -2.65
C GLY A 197 -10.81 -29.21 -3.38
N CYS A 198 -10.82 -27.98 -2.85
CA CYS A 198 -10.02 -26.88 -3.42
C CYS A 198 -8.52 -27.05 -3.11
N ARG A 199 -7.66 -26.65 -4.06
CA ARG A 199 -6.20 -26.58 -3.84
C ARG A 199 -5.87 -25.43 -2.89
N GLY A 200 -5.88 -25.74 -1.60
CA GLY A 200 -5.57 -24.81 -0.52
C GLY A 200 -6.83 -24.37 0.21
N MET A 201 -7.10 -25.02 1.34
CA MET A 201 -8.11 -24.55 2.29
C MET A 201 -7.71 -23.22 2.93
N THR A 202 -6.42 -22.92 2.99
CA THR A 202 -5.88 -21.71 3.60
C THR A 202 -5.01 -20.99 2.58
N VAL A 203 -5.37 -19.75 2.24
CA VAL A 203 -4.70 -18.98 1.18
C VAL A 203 -4.21 -17.63 1.69
N ASN A 204 -3.05 -17.21 1.20
CA ASN A 204 -2.59 -15.84 1.39
C ASN A 204 -3.53 -14.90 0.60
N ARG A 205 -4.07 -13.89 1.29
CA ARG A 205 -5.06 -12.95 0.75
C ARG A 205 -4.55 -12.20 -0.48
N ASP A 206 -3.30 -11.75 -0.45
CA ASP A 206 -2.73 -10.92 -1.51
C ASP A 206 -2.37 -11.77 -2.73
N VAL A 207 -1.89 -13.01 -2.53
CA VAL A 207 -1.66 -13.99 -3.62
C VAL A 207 -2.99 -14.43 -4.26
N ASN A 208 -4.02 -14.66 -3.45
CA ASN A 208 -5.35 -14.95 -3.97
C ASN A 208 -5.88 -13.77 -4.81
N ALA A 209 -5.70 -12.53 -4.33
CA ALA A 209 -6.07 -11.35 -5.07
C ALA A 209 -5.31 -11.23 -6.39
N SER A 210 -3.99 -11.43 -6.42
CA SER A 210 -3.19 -11.33 -7.65
C SER A 210 -3.56 -12.41 -8.68
N ARG A 211 -3.88 -13.64 -8.24
CA ARG A 211 -4.41 -14.69 -9.14
C ARG A 211 -5.75 -14.30 -9.75
N ASN A 212 -6.63 -13.69 -8.96
CA ASN A 212 -7.91 -13.17 -9.48
C ASN A 212 -7.71 -12.00 -10.44
N MET A 213 -6.76 -11.11 -10.19
CA MET A 213 -6.40 -10.04 -11.10
C MET A 213 -5.87 -10.57 -12.43
N ARG A 214 -5.04 -11.62 -12.42
CA ARG A 214 -4.58 -12.29 -13.65
C ARG A 214 -5.75 -12.84 -14.45
N ARG A 215 -6.69 -13.54 -13.81
CA ARG A 215 -7.89 -14.06 -14.47
C ARG A 215 -8.72 -12.95 -15.14
N LEU A 216 -8.91 -11.83 -14.44
CA LEU A 216 -9.64 -10.67 -14.98
C LEU A 216 -8.92 -10.03 -16.16
N LEU A 217 -7.58 -9.96 -16.11
CA LEU A 217 -6.77 -9.51 -17.24
C LEU A 217 -6.94 -10.44 -18.44
N GLU A 218 -6.89 -11.76 -18.23
CA GLU A 218 -7.06 -12.75 -19.31
C GLU A 218 -8.43 -12.67 -19.96
N CYS A 219 -9.51 -12.53 -19.17
CA CYS A 219 -10.84 -12.30 -19.73
C CYS A 219 -10.85 -11.04 -20.60
N LYS A 220 -10.27 -9.93 -20.12
CA LYS A 220 -10.22 -8.67 -20.87
C LYS A 220 -9.42 -8.80 -22.17
N LEU A 221 -8.28 -9.49 -22.14
CA LEU A 221 -7.44 -9.72 -23.33
C LEU A 221 -8.12 -10.63 -24.36
N ARG A 222 -8.97 -11.56 -23.92
CA ARG A 222 -9.73 -12.48 -24.78
C ARG A 222 -11.09 -11.92 -25.21
N GLY A 223 -11.46 -10.71 -24.80
CA GLY A 223 -12.79 -10.14 -25.05
C GLY A 223 -13.93 -10.91 -24.35
N GLN A 224 -13.62 -11.65 -23.27
CA GLN A 224 -14.59 -12.41 -22.50
C GLN A 224 -15.24 -11.54 -21.43
N ASP A 225 -16.49 -11.87 -21.12
CA ASP A 225 -17.21 -11.23 -20.02
C ASP A 225 -16.50 -11.42 -18.68
N ARG A 226 -16.64 -10.40 -17.85
CA ARG A 226 -16.14 -10.43 -16.48
C ARG A 226 -16.93 -11.47 -15.67
N PRO A 227 -16.26 -12.43 -15.00
CA PRO A 227 -16.99 -13.45 -14.25
C PRO A 227 -17.84 -12.84 -13.13
N LEU A 228 -19.04 -13.40 -12.93
CA LEU A 228 -20.06 -12.90 -12.01
C LEU A 228 -19.57 -12.73 -10.56
N ALA A 229 -18.64 -13.58 -10.10
CA ALA A 229 -18.06 -13.46 -8.76
C ALA A 229 -17.32 -12.12 -8.54
N TYR A 230 -16.93 -11.44 -9.62
CA TYR A 230 -16.22 -10.17 -9.63
C TYR A 230 -17.05 -9.00 -10.18
N THR A 231 -18.36 -9.15 -10.39
CA THR A 231 -19.25 -8.06 -10.80
C THR A 231 -20.02 -7.50 -9.59
N ARG A 232 -20.28 -6.19 -9.61
CA ARG A 232 -21.21 -5.57 -8.67
C ARG A 232 -22.61 -5.98 -9.11
N GLN A 233 -23.44 -6.46 -8.19
CA GLN A 233 -24.86 -6.61 -8.49
C GLN A 233 -25.42 -5.21 -8.75
N ALA A 234 -26.26 -5.08 -9.78
CA ALA A 234 -27.04 -3.87 -9.98
C ALA A 234 -27.82 -3.62 -8.69
N ARG A 235 -27.78 -2.40 -8.17
CA ARG A 235 -28.69 -2.00 -7.10
C ARG A 235 -30.09 -2.07 -7.71
N ALA A 236 -30.93 -2.95 -7.18
CA ALA A 236 -32.37 -2.87 -7.39
C ALA A 236 -32.91 -1.54 -6.84
#